data_AF-A0A534E305-F1
#
_entry.id   AF-A0A534E305-F1
#
_cell.length_a   1.000
_cell.length_b   1.000
_cell.length_c   1.000
_cell.angle_alpha   90.00
_cell.angle_beta   90.00
_cell.angle_gamma   90.00
#
_symmetry.space_group_name_H-M   'P 1'
#
loop_
_entity.id
_entity.type
_entity.pdbx_description
1 polymer ?
#
loop_
_entity_poly.entity_id
_entity_poly.type
_entity_poly.pdbx_seq_one_letter_code
_entity_poly.pdbx_strand_id
1 'polypeptide(L)'
;MPQALLAHEPVIRLGAFASVLIVMALWEALAPRRPQAIGRARRWPGNLGVVVIGTVLVRLVFPVTAVGTALLAESRGFGLLHAIRAPAWAAILAAVIALDLAIYLQHVLFHAVPVLWRFHRMHHADLEFDVTTGVRFHPIEMLLSMGIKLAVTAVLGAPPAAVPLFEVLLNVTSMFNHGWDRLFGTYRAQPAAGHERMTIGLEQFRDPRELRLDRMLLQPFREP
;
A
#
# COMPACT_ATOMS: atom_id res chain seq x y z
N MET A 1 -21.82 17.55 5.86
CA MET A 1 -20.39 17.28 5.62
C MET A 1 -20.02 15.81 5.91
N PRO A 2 -20.30 15.22 7.10
CA PRO A 2 -19.91 13.83 7.43
C PRO A 2 -20.49 12.74 6.52
N GLN A 3 -21.78 12.84 6.20
CA GLN A 3 -22.49 11.86 5.37
C GLN A 3 -21.99 11.86 3.92
N ALA A 4 -21.66 13.04 3.38
CA ALA A 4 -21.08 13.17 2.04
C ALA A 4 -19.69 12.50 1.96
N LEU A 5 -18.87 12.69 2.99
CA LEU A 5 -17.54 12.06 3.03
C LEU A 5 -17.63 10.53 3.05
N LEU A 6 -18.50 9.95 3.88
CA LEU A 6 -18.73 8.49 3.90
C LEU A 6 -19.31 7.97 2.59
N ALA A 7 -20.25 8.69 1.99
CA ALA A 7 -20.89 8.28 0.74
C ALA A 7 -19.91 8.28 -0.43
N HIS A 8 -18.97 9.23 -0.46
CA HIS A 8 -18.02 9.38 -1.56
C HIS A 8 -16.65 8.72 -1.29
N GLU A 9 -16.32 8.33 -0.05
CA GLU A 9 -15.03 7.70 0.30
C GLU A 9 -14.67 6.53 -0.63
N PRO A 10 -15.54 5.54 -0.89
CA PRO A 10 -15.18 4.42 -1.76
C PRO A 10 -14.88 4.87 -3.19
N VAL A 11 -15.64 5.84 -3.70
CA VAL A 11 -15.48 6.37 -5.07
C VAL A 11 -14.19 7.17 -5.19
N ILE A 12 -13.87 7.99 -4.19
CA ILE A 12 -12.61 8.77 -4.15
C ILE A 12 -11.42 7.82 -4.13
N ARG A 13 -11.43 6.81 -3.24
CA ARG A 13 -10.32 5.86 -3.09
C ARG A 13 -10.15 4.98 -4.32
N LEU A 14 -11.24 4.39 -4.83
CA LEU A 14 -11.19 3.55 -6.02
C LEU A 14 -10.85 4.36 -7.28
N GLY A 15 -11.42 5.55 -7.42
CA GLY A 15 -11.14 6.46 -8.53
C GLY A 15 -9.68 6.91 -8.54
N ALA A 16 -9.13 7.31 -7.39
CA ALA A 16 -7.71 7.64 -7.26
C ALA A 16 -6.82 6.44 -7.59
N PHE A 17 -7.11 5.26 -7.01
CA PHE A 17 -6.38 4.02 -7.28
C PHE A 17 -6.37 3.70 -8.78
N ALA A 18 -7.53 3.64 -9.41
CA ALA A 18 -7.67 3.28 -10.82
C ALA A 18 -6.99 4.31 -11.73
N SER A 19 -7.15 5.60 -11.43
CA SER A 19 -6.54 6.67 -12.23
C SER A 19 -5.02 6.59 -12.19
N VAL A 20 -4.42 6.46 -11.01
CA VAL A 20 -2.96 6.36 -10.87
C VAL A 20 -2.46 5.07 -11.49
N LEU A 21 -3.13 3.93 -11.27
CA LEU A 21 -2.76 2.66 -11.87
C LEU A 21 -2.73 2.76 -13.40
N ILE A 22 -3.75 3.35 -14.02
CA ILE A 22 -3.83 3.53 -15.47
C ILE A 22 -2.72 4.47 -15.96
N VAL A 23 -2.55 5.63 -15.33
CA VAL A 23 -1.53 6.63 -15.73
C VAL A 23 -0.13 6.02 -15.66
N MET A 24 0.20 5.35 -14.57
CA MET A 24 1.50 4.69 -14.38
C MET A 24 1.68 3.52 -15.36
N ALA A 25 0.66 2.68 -15.56
CA ALA A 25 0.71 1.58 -16.52
C ALA A 25 0.93 2.02 -17.98
N LEU A 26 0.27 3.13 -18.37
CA LEU A 26 0.45 3.75 -19.69
C LEU A 26 1.85 4.35 -19.81
N TRP A 27 2.32 5.07 -18.79
CA TRP A 27 3.67 5.62 -18.79
C TRP A 27 4.73 4.52 -18.94
N GLU A 28 4.62 3.44 -18.16
CA GLU A 28 5.53 2.29 -18.24
C GLU A 28 5.46 1.57 -19.59
N ALA A 29 4.32 1.60 -20.28
CA ALA A 29 4.16 1.01 -21.61
C ALA A 29 4.81 1.88 -22.70
N LEU A 30 4.62 3.20 -22.62
CA LEU A 30 5.11 4.17 -23.61
C LEU A 30 6.62 4.43 -23.45
N ALA A 31 7.12 4.33 -22.23
CA ALA A 31 8.53 4.47 -21.91
C ALA A 31 8.92 3.34 -20.95
N PRO A 32 9.26 2.12 -21.42
CA PRO A 32 9.79 1.09 -20.54
C PRO A 32 11.24 1.44 -20.15
N ARG A 33 11.61 1.35 -18.87
CA ARG A 33 12.99 1.59 -18.42
C ARG A 33 13.90 0.37 -18.56
N ARG A 34 13.29 -0.82 -18.45
CA ARG A 34 13.92 -2.12 -18.53
C ARG A 34 13.02 -3.05 -19.37
N PRO A 35 13.56 -3.86 -20.29
CA PRO A 35 12.79 -4.91 -20.92
C PRO A 35 12.39 -5.95 -19.87
N GLN A 36 11.08 -6.24 -19.77
CA GLN A 36 10.58 -7.27 -18.87
C GLN A 36 10.75 -8.64 -19.52
N ALA A 37 11.47 -9.55 -18.88
CA ALA A 37 11.60 -10.94 -19.34
C ALA A 37 10.30 -11.72 -19.10
N ILE A 38 9.56 -11.37 -18.04
CA ILE A 38 8.25 -11.95 -17.74
C ILE A 38 7.15 -10.93 -18.04
N GLY A 39 6.33 -11.23 -19.05
CA GLY A 39 5.27 -10.34 -19.50
C GLY A 39 4.16 -10.10 -18.47
N ARG A 40 3.53 -8.92 -18.58
CA ARG A 40 2.43 -8.45 -17.72
C ARG A 40 1.28 -9.46 -17.60
N ALA A 41 0.91 -10.14 -18.69
CA ALA A 41 -0.16 -11.15 -18.70
C ALA A 41 0.05 -12.32 -17.71
N ARG A 42 1.31 -12.60 -17.34
CA ARG A 42 1.64 -13.65 -16.37
C ARG A 42 1.66 -13.15 -14.93
N ARG A 43 1.91 -11.85 -14.72
CA ARG A 43 2.12 -11.23 -13.40
C ARG A 43 0.88 -10.51 -12.87
N TRP A 44 0.25 -9.70 -13.72
CA TRP A 44 -0.85 -8.83 -13.33
C TRP A 44 -2.06 -9.58 -12.77
N PRO A 45 -2.47 -10.77 -13.29
CA PRO A 45 -3.57 -11.51 -12.69
C PRO A 45 -3.31 -11.90 -11.22
N GLY A 46 -2.06 -12.28 -10.88
CA GLY A 46 -1.68 -12.58 -9.49
C GLY A 46 -1.62 -11.33 -8.63
N ASN A 47 -0.90 -10.30 -9.09
CA ASN A 47 -0.72 -9.04 -8.38
C ASN A 47 -2.05 -8.32 -8.11
N LEU A 48 -2.96 -8.26 -9.08
CA LEU A 48 -4.28 -7.66 -8.91
C LEU A 48 -5.26 -8.60 -8.19
N GLY A 49 -5.14 -9.91 -8.41
CA GLY A 49 -5.95 -10.92 -7.72
C GLY A 49 -5.76 -10.87 -6.20
N VAL A 50 -4.52 -10.69 -5.72
CA VAL A 50 -4.26 -10.58 -4.28
C VAL A 50 -4.82 -9.28 -3.69
N VAL A 51 -4.80 -8.18 -4.46
CA VAL A 51 -5.45 -6.91 -4.07
C VAL A 51 -6.95 -7.09 -3.89
N VAL A 52 -7.61 -7.75 -4.84
CA VAL A 52 -9.07 -8.02 -4.75
C VAL A 52 -9.39 -8.90 -3.55
N ILE A 53 -8.68 -10.02 -3.39
CA ILE A 53 -8.88 -10.93 -2.25
C ILE A 53 -8.66 -10.21 -0.92
N GLY A 54 -7.53 -9.50 -0.80
CA GLY A 54 -7.21 -8.76 0.42
C GLY A 54 -8.23 -7.67 0.74
N THR A 55 -8.71 -6.94 -0.26
CA THR A 55 -9.75 -5.90 -0.08
C THR A 55 -11.07 -6.51 0.41
N VAL A 56 -11.51 -7.62 -0.19
CA VAL A 56 -12.70 -8.34 0.26
C VAL A 56 -12.54 -8.84 1.69
N LEU A 57 -11.43 -9.49 2.01
CA LEU A 57 -11.16 -9.99 3.36
C LEU A 57 -11.11 -8.87 4.40
N VAL A 58 -10.44 -7.76 4.10
CA VAL A 58 -10.45 -6.57 4.97
C VAL A 58 -11.88 -6.09 5.21
N ARG A 59 -12.72 -6.04 4.18
CA ARG A 59 -14.12 -5.60 4.31
C ARG A 59 -15.00 -6.56 5.12
N LEU A 60 -14.72 -7.86 5.05
CA LEU A 60 -15.41 -8.88 5.84
C LEU A 60 -14.99 -8.87 7.31
N VAL A 61 -13.69 -8.71 7.59
CA VAL A 61 -13.15 -8.71 8.96
C VAL A 61 -13.39 -7.38 9.67
N PHE A 62 -13.26 -6.26 8.96
CA PHE A 62 -13.42 -4.91 9.49
C PHE A 62 -14.64 -4.23 8.83
N PRO A 63 -15.84 -4.36 9.41
CA PRO A 63 -17.04 -3.71 8.89
C PRO A 63 -16.97 -2.18 9.02
N VAL A 64 -16.17 -1.68 9.96
CA VAL A 64 -15.93 -0.24 10.17
C VAL A 64 -14.71 0.20 9.35
N THR A 65 -14.85 1.29 8.60
CA THR A 65 -13.73 1.91 7.87
C THR A 65 -12.92 2.82 8.79
N ALA A 66 -11.68 3.14 8.42
CA ALA A 66 -10.90 4.13 9.15
C ALA A 66 -11.60 5.50 9.17
N VAL A 67 -12.28 5.89 8.08
CA VAL A 67 -13.12 7.09 8.05
C VAL A 67 -14.29 7.00 9.04
N GLY A 68 -14.93 5.84 9.13
CA GLY A 68 -15.97 5.57 10.13
C GLY A 68 -15.45 5.70 11.56
N THR A 69 -14.25 5.20 11.85
CA THR A 69 -13.58 5.38 13.15
C THR A 69 -13.27 6.84 13.44
N ALA A 70 -12.77 7.59 12.46
CA ALA A 70 -12.52 9.03 12.60
C ALA A 70 -13.81 9.82 12.89
N LEU A 71 -14.92 9.48 12.23
CA LEU A 71 -16.22 10.09 12.47
C LEU A 71 -16.81 9.73 13.84
N LEU A 72 -16.57 8.51 14.30
CA LEU A 72 -16.94 8.11 15.65
C LEU A 72 -16.15 8.91 16.69
N ALA A 73 -14.85 9.11 16.46
CA ALA A 73 -13.99 9.95 17.29
C ALA A 73 -14.45 11.40 17.32
N GLU A 74 -14.76 11.98 16.14
CA GLU A 74 -15.25 13.34 16.00
C GLU A 74 -16.60 13.54 16.71
N SER A 75 -17.57 12.64 16.49
CA SER A 75 -18.91 12.75 17.08
C SER A 75 -18.93 12.60 18.60
N ARG A 76 -17.97 11.87 19.17
CA ARG A 76 -17.84 11.65 20.62
C ARG A 76 -16.77 12.54 21.27
N GLY A 77 -16.02 13.30 20.48
CA GLY A 77 -14.96 14.19 20.94
C GLY A 77 -13.81 13.48 21.66
N PHE A 78 -13.45 12.25 21.28
CA PHE A 78 -12.33 11.52 21.90
C PHE A 78 -11.09 11.49 20.99
N GLY A 79 -9.92 11.33 21.60
CA GLY A 79 -8.62 11.23 20.92
C GLY A 79 -7.71 12.43 21.20
N LEU A 80 -6.42 12.24 20.97
CA LEU A 80 -5.37 13.20 21.35
C LEU A 80 -5.58 14.60 20.73
N LEU A 81 -5.96 14.68 19.46
CA LEU A 81 -6.14 15.95 18.74
C LEU A 81 -7.38 16.72 19.23
N HIS A 82 -8.42 16.01 19.68
CA HIS A 82 -9.57 16.62 20.32
C HIS A 82 -9.22 17.14 21.73
N ALA A 83 -8.45 16.37 22.50
CA ALA A 83 -8.04 16.74 23.86
C ALA A 83 -7.26 18.07 23.89
N ILE A 84 -6.38 18.30 22.91
CA ILE A 84 -5.58 19.53 22.81
C ILE A 84 -6.28 20.65 22.03
N ARG A 85 -7.51 20.42 21.52
CA ARG A 85 -8.28 21.39 20.71
C ARG A 85 -7.48 21.96 19.54
N ALA A 86 -6.73 21.10 18.84
CA ALA A 86 -5.89 21.53 17.72
C ALA A 86 -6.73 22.22 16.62
N PRO A 87 -6.24 23.30 15.99
CA PRO A 87 -6.93 23.89 14.85
C PRO A 87 -6.98 22.88 13.70
N ALA A 88 -8.09 22.89 12.94
CA ALA A 88 -8.41 21.82 11.98
C ALA A 88 -7.29 21.50 10.99
N TRP A 89 -6.62 22.53 10.43
CA TRP A 89 -5.52 22.33 9.48
C TRP A 89 -4.31 21.62 10.12
N ALA A 90 -3.98 21.95 11.37
CA ALA A 90 -2.86 21.35 12.09
C ALA A 90 -3.20 19.91 12.50
N ALA A 91 -4.45 19.67 12.91
CA ALA A 91 -4.94 18.33 13.21
C ALA A 91 -4.91 17.42 11.98
N ILE A 92 -5.28 17.92 10.79
CA ILE A 92 -5.21 17.17 9.54
C ILE A 92 -3.75 16.84 9.21
N LEU A 93 -2.86 17.83 9.24
CA LEU A 93 -1.44 17.61 8.93
C LEU A 93 -0.79 16.63 9.91
N ALA A 94 -1.02 16.81 11.21
CA ALA A 94 -0.50 15.92 12.25
C ALA A 94 -1.03 14.49 12.08
N ALA A 95 -2.32 14.32 11.76
CA ALA A 95 -2.89 13.00 11.53
C ALA A 95 -2.30 12.31 10.29
N VAL A 96 -2.11 13.03 9.18
CA VAL A 96 -1.45 12.48 7.97
C VAL A 96 -0.03 12.04 8.29
N ILE A 97 0.77 12.88 8.95
CA ILE A 97 2.15 12.56 9.32
C ILE A 97 2.21 11.36 10.29
N ALA A 98 1.33 11.33 11.29
CA ALA A 98 1.31 10.25 12.28
C ALA A 98 0.86 8.91 11.67
N LEU A 99 -0.11 8.92 10.76
CA LEU A 99 -0.54 7.72 10.01
C LEU A 99 0.57 7.23 9.06
N ASP A 100 1.26 8.15 8.38
CA ASP A 100 2.41 7.81 7.53
C ASP A 100 3.56 7.22 8.35
N LEU A 101 3.93 7.84 9.48
CA LEU A 101 4.92 7.31 10.40
C LEU A 101 4.52 5.93 10.94
N ALA A 102 3.25 5.71 11.25
CA ALA A 102 2.76 4.40 11.71
C ALA A 102 2.91 3.32 10.64
N ILE A 103 2.62 3.63 9.37
CA ILE A 103 2.82 2.69 8.26
C ILE A 103 4.31 2.48 7.96
N TYR A 104 5.14 3.54 8.07
CA TYR A 104 6.58 3.40 7.97
C TYR A 104 7.13 2.45 9.04
N LEU A 105 6.74 2.63 10.31
CA LEU A 105 7.15 1.74 11.40
C LEU A 105 6.62 0.32 11.20
N GLN A 106 5.37 0.16 10.74
CA GLN A 106 4.83 -1.15 10.37
C GLN A 106 5.71 -1.84 9.32
N HIS A 107 6.13 -1.11 8.28
CA HIS A 107 6.99 -1.64 7.24
C HIS A 107 8.37 -2.04 7.78
N VAL A 108 8.97 -1.23 8.65
CA VAL A 108 10.21 -1.58 9.35
C VAL A 108 10.03 -2.88 10.17
N LEU A 109 8.93 -3.02 10.91
CA LEU A 109 8.63 -4.23 11.67
C LEU A 109 8.42 -5.45 10.78
N PHE A 110 7.81 -5.28 9.61
CA PHE A 110 7.63 -6.35 8.63
C PHE A 110 8.96 -6.86 8.07
N HIS A 111 9.99 -6.03 8.03
CA HIS A 111 11.34 -6.46 7.69
C HIS A 111 12.13 -7.01 8.89
N ALA A 112 11.88 -6.51 10.10
CA ALA A 112 12.66 -6.86 11.29
C ALA A 112 12.17 -8.14 12.00
N VAL A 113 10.85 -8.38 12.04
CA VAL A 113 10.26 -9.50 12.78
C VAL A 113 10.09 -10.72 11.85
N PRO A 114 10.71 -11.88 12.15
CA PRO A 114 10.73 -13.03 11.24
C PRO A 114 9.36 -13.50 10.76
N VAL A 115 8.37 -13.54 11.66
CA VAL A 115 7.01 -13.98 11.31
C VAL A 115 6.32 -12.98 10.38
N LEU A 116 6.50 -11.67 10.60
CA LEU A 116 5.93 -10.63 9.75
C LEU A 116 6.62 -10.62 8.38
N TRP A 117 7.93 -10.83 8.36
CA TRP A 117 8.70 -10.97 7.13
C TRP A 117 8.19 -12.12 6.26
N ARG A 118 7.74 -13.24 6.84
CA ARG A 118 7.17 -14.34 6.04
C ARG A 118 5.98 -13.90 5.19
N PHE A 119 5.16 -12.97 5.68
CA PHE A 119 4.05 -12.42 4.89
C PHE A 119 4.54 -11.33 3.93
N HIS A 120 5.39 -10.44 4.43
CA HIS A 120 5.87 -9.30 3.67
C HIS A 120 6.83 -9.68 2.52
N ARG A 121 7.57 -10.79 2.64
CA ARG A 121 8.45 -11.30 1.57
C ARG A 121 7.69 -11.61 0.29
N MET A 122 6.37 -11.85 0.36
CA MET A 122 5.54 -11.98 -0.84
C MET A 122 5.58 -10.70 -1.65
N HIS A 123 5.58 -9.52 -1.03
CA HIS A 123 5.71 -8.25 -1.74
C HIS A 123 7.05 -8.20 -2.50
N HIS A 124 8.15 -8.59 -1.84
CA HIS A 124 9.51 -8.59 -2.39
C HIS A 124 9.84 -9.73 -3.36
N ALA A 125 8.96 -10.72 -3.52
CA ALA A 125 9.19 -11.89 -4.37
C ALA A 125 8.89 -11.66 -5.85
N ASP A 126 8.58 -10.44 -6.29
CA ASP A 126 8.31 -10.20 -7.71
C ASP A 126 9.59 -10.36 -8.52
N LEU A 127 9.48 -10.84 -9.76
CA LEU A 127 10.64 -11.09 -10.63
C LEU A 127 10.90 -9.94 -11.61
N GLU A 128 9.92 -9.04 -11.72
CA GLU A 128 10.01 -7.84 -12.53
C GLU A 128 9.45 -6.66 -11.72
N PHE A 129 9.74 -5.45 -12.18
CA PHE A 129 9.32 -4.21 -11.54
C PHE A 129 8.37 -3.44 -12.46
N ASP A 130 7.19 -3.12 -11.93
CA ASP A 130 6.18 -2.27 -12.57
C ASP A 130 5.16 -1.78 -11.52
N VAL A 131 4.20 -0.96 -11.96
CA VAL A 131 3.15 -0.36 -11.11
C VAL A 131 2.42 -1.39 -10.24
N THR A 132 2.19 -2.61 -10.74
CA THR A 132 1.46 -3.64 -9.98
C THR A 132 2.28 -4.25 -8.84
N THR A 133 3.60 -4.09 -8.91
CA THR A 133 4.54 -4.46 -7.84
C THR A 133 4.28 -3.62 -6.58
N GLY A 134 3.88 -2.36 -6.75
CA GLY A 134 3.58 -1.44 -5.64
C GLY A 134 2.25 -1.68 -4.92
N VAL A 135 1.46 -2.66 -5.37
CA VAL A 135 0.14 -2.95 -4.78
C VAL A 135 -0.03 -4.42 -4.38
N ARG A 136 0.92 -5.29 -4.72
CA ARG A 136 0.92 -6.70 -4.29
C ARG A 136 1.28 -6.82 -2.81
N PHE A 137 0.28 -6.91 -1.95
CA PHE A 137 0.48 -7.19 -0.52
C PHE A 137 -0.25 -8.47 -0.11
N HIS A 138 0.31 -9.22 0.83
CA HIS A 138 -0.36 -10.42 1.32
C HIS A 138 -1.62 -10.04 2.12
N PRO A 139 -2.75 -10.77 2.01
CA PRO A 139 -4.00 -10.39 2.69
C PRO A 139 -3.88 -10.26 4.21
N ILE A 140 -3.05 -11.09 4.85
CA ILE A 140 -2.76 -10.98 6.29
C ILE A 140 -2.06 -9.65 6.63
N GLU A 141 -1.12 -9.21 5.79
CA GLU A 141 -0.47 -7.91 5.96
C GLU A 141 -1.47 -6.76 5.76
N MET A 142 -2.40 -6.88 4.81
CA MET A 142 -3.48 -5.89 4.64
C MET A 142 -4.43 -5.83 5.85
N LEU A 143 -4.76 -6.98 6.46
CA LEU A 143 -5.57 -7.05 7.68
C LEU A 143 -4.87 -6.41 8.88
N LEU A 144 -3.58 -6.74 9.09
CA LEU A 144 -2.77 -6.12 10.14
C LEU A 144 -2.66 -4.61 9.95
N SER A 145 -2.42 -4.17 8.71
CA SER A 145 -2.35 -2.75 8.39
C SER A 145 -3.67 -2.03 8.63
N MET A 146 -4.81 -2.64 8.29
CA MET A 146 -6.12 -2.08 8.62
C MET A 146 -6.32 -1.94 10.13
N GLY A 147 -5.96 -2.97 10.91
CA GLY A 147 -6.03 -2.92 12.38
C GLY A 147 -5.19 -1.78 12.98
N ILE A 148 -3.95 -1.62 12.50
CA ILE A 148 -3.06 -0.51 12.91
C ILE A 148 -3.68 0.83 12.54
N LYS A 149 -4.19 1.00 11.31
CA LYS A 149 -4.83 2.24 10.88
C LYS A 149 -6.04 2.58 11.75
N LEU A 150 -6.92 1.62 12.02
CA LEU A 150 -8.09 1.82 12.90
C LEU A 150 -7.65 2.25 14.31
N ALA A 151 -6.65 1.60 14.89
CA ALA A 151 -6.13 1.93 16.21
C ALA A 151 -5.52 3.34 16.25
N VAL A 152 -4.63 3.67 15.30
CA VAL A 152 -3.97 4.98 15.24
C VAL A 152 -4.99 6.08 14.99
N THR A 153 -5.94 5.88 14.07
CA THR A 153 -7.04 6.82 13.83
C THR A 153 -7.86 7.10 15.09
N ALA A 154 -8.20 6.05 15.86
CA ALA A 154 -8.93 6.19 17.11
C ALA A 154 -8.12 6.91 18.20
N VAL A 155 -6.85 6.53 18.41
CA VAL A 155 -5.97 7.14 19.41
C VAL A 155 -5.75 8.62 19.13
N LEU A 156 -5.49 8.97 17.87
CA LEU A 156 -5.32 10.37 17.48
C LEU A 156 -6.62 11.16 17.61
N GLY A 157 -7.77 10.52 17.43
CA GLY A 157 -9.00 11.26 17.11
C GLY A 157 -8.81 12.03 15.82
N ALA A 158 -8.36 11.33 14.77
CA ALA A 158 -7.97 11.96 13.52
C ALA A 158 -9.18 12.66 12.87
N PRO A 159 -9.01 13.87 12.30
CA PRO A 159 -10.06 14.50 11.52
C PRO A 159 -10.51 13.59 10.37
N PRO A 160 -11.81 13.43 10.11
CA PRO A 160 -12.30 12.52 9.08
C PRO A 160 -11.70 12.76 7.69
N ALA A 161 -11.42 14.01 7.34
CA ALA A 161 -10.80 14.38 6.07
C ALA A 161 -9.32 13.93 5.94
N ALA A 162 -8.61 13.77 7.06
CA ALA A 162 -7.20 13.37 7.05
C ALA A 162 -7.01 11.92 6.62
N VAL A 163 -7.96 11.05 6.95
CA VAL A 163 -7.88 9.61 6.65
C VAL A 163 -7.90 9.30 5.14
N PRO A 164 -8.90 9.72 4.34
CA PRO A 164 -8.88 9.45 2.91
C PRO A 164 -7.77 10.22 2.19
N LEU A 165 -7.39 11.41 2.69
CA LEU A 165 -6.22 12.13 2.18
C LEU A 165 -4.96 11.30 2.33
N PHE A 166 -4.70 10.79 3.54
CA PHE A 166 -3.58 9.88 3.81
C PHE A 166 -3.64 8.62 2.95
N GLU A 167 -4.79 7.94 2.88
CA GLU A 167 -4.91 6.69 2.13
C GLU A 167 -4.69 6.87 0.63
N VAL A 168 -5.15 7.99 0.06
CA VAL A 168 -4.88 8.35 -1.34
C VAL A 168 -3.39 8.65 -1.52
N LEU A 169 -2.78 9.46 -0.65
CA LEU A 169 -1.34 9.78 -0.73
C LEU A 169 -0.47 8.52 -0.62
N LEU A 170 -0.75 7.63 0.34
CA LEU A 170 -0.04 6.37 0.51
C LEU A 170 -0.13 5.51 -0.76
N ASN A 171 -1.33 5.39 -1.33
CA ASN A 171 -1.52 4.55 -2.50
C ASN A 171 -0.88 5.14 -3.77
N VAL A 172 -1.02 6.45 -3.98
CA VAL A 172 -0.38 7.19 -5.08
C VAL A 172 1.13 7.05 -4.99
N THR A 173 1.72 7.34 -3.82
CA THR A 173 3.17 7.29 -3.62
C THR A 173 3.71 5.87 -3.72
N SER A 174 2.98 4.84 -3.24
CA SER A 174 3.36 3.44 -3.44
C SER A 174 3.49 3.12 -4.92
N MET A 175 2.45 3.29 -5.73
CA MET A 175 2.51 3.02 -7.18
C MET A 175 3.56 3.85 -7.89
N PHE A 176 3.70 5.11 -7.49
CA PHE A 176 4.63 6.04 -8.09
C PHE A 176 6.09 5.69 -7.80
N ASN A 177 6.42 5.25 -6.58
CA ASN A 177 7.78 4.79 -6.23
C ASN A 177 8.24 3.63 -7.12
N HIS A 178 7.30 2.84 -7.64
CA HIS A 178 7.59 1.75 -8.58
C HIS A 178 7.74 2.19 -10.05
N GLY A 179 7.46 3.47 -10.38
CA GLY A 179 7.75 4.07 -11.70
C GLY A 179 8.65 5.32 -11.66
N TRP A 180 9.09 5.74 -10.46
CA TRP A 180 9.74 7.01 -10.10
C TRP A 180 11.08 7.29 -10.80
N ASP A 181 11.72 6.30 -11.44
CA ASP A 181 13.10 6.41 -11.95
C ASP A 181 13.34 7.51 -13.00
N ARG A 182 12.33 8.26 -13.47
CA ARG A 182 12.48 9.21 -14.58
C ARG A 182 12.22 10.68 -14.31
N LEU A 183 11.45 11.08 -13.30
CA LEU A 183 10.87 12.43 -13.26
C LEU A 183 11.82 13.52 -12.74
N PHE A 184 12.80 13.17 -11.89
CA PHE A 184 13.60 14.19 -11.18
C PHE A 184 15.11 14.09 -11.38
N GLY A 185 15.63 13.08 -12.09
CA GLY A 185 17.07 12.93 -12.31
C GLY A 185 17.92 12.84 -11.03
N THR A 186 17.29 12.63 -9.86
CA THR A 186 17.92 12.59 -8.52
C THR A 186 18.47 11.20 -8.16
N TYR A 187 18.47 10.26 -9.10
CA TYR A 187 18.91 8.87 -8.92
C TYR A 187 20.44 8.75 -8.71
N ARG A 188 20.89 7.85 -7.80
CA ARG A 188 22.32 7.53 -7.57
C ARG A 188 22.85 6.49 -8.58
N ALA A 189 23.55 6.99 -9.60
CA ALA A 189 24.51 6.35 -10.51
C ALA A 189 24.23 4.91 -11.02
N GLN A 190 24.49 3.83 -10.28
CA GLN A 190 24.30 2.46 -10.79
C GLN A 190 24.41 1.42 -9.66
N PRO A 191 23.51 0.41 -9.56
CA PRO A 191 23.80 -0.79 -8.77
C PRO A 191 25.01 -1.51 -9.36
N ALA A 192 25.72 -2.35 -8.59
CA ALA A 192 26.96 -3.00 -9.05
C ALA A 192 26.81 -3.78 -10.37
N ALA A 193 25.63 -4.36 -10.59
CA ALA A 193 25.30 -5.05 -11.84
C ALA A 193 24.83 -4.10 -12.97
N GLY A 194 24.47 -2.85 -12.67
CA GLY A 194 23.68 -1.97 -13.52
C GLY A 194 22.18 -2.30 -13.45
N HIS A 195 21.33 -1.31 -13.73
CA HIS A 195 19.87 -1.40 -13.57
C HIS A 195 19.22 -2.57 -14.33
N GLU A 196 19.77 -2.89 -15.49
CA GLU A 196 19.24 -3.93 -16.38
C GLU A 196 19.65 -5.33 -15.94
N ARG A 197 20.84 -5.49 -15.35
CA ARG A 197 21.36 -6.80 -14.92
C ARG A 197 21.12 -7.07 -13.43
N MET A 198 20.53 -6.12 -12.70
CA MET A 198 20.10 -6.34 -11.33
C MET A 198 19.07 -7.45 -11.28
N THR A 199 19.31 -8.47 -10.47
CA THR A 199 18.32 -9.52 -10.27
C THR A 199 17.26 -9.03 -9.29
N ILE A 200 16.00 -9.10 -9.71
CA ILE A 200 14.84 -8.69 -8.92
C ILE A 200 14.21 -9.96 -8.33
N GLY A 201 13.69 -9.85 -7.12
CA GLY A 201 13.02 -10.95 -6.43
C GLY A 201 13.94 -11.79 -5.56
N LEU A 202 13.29 -12.59 -4.71
CA LEU A 202 13.95 -13.47 -3.75
C LEU A 202 14.41 -14.77 -4.42
N GLU A 203 15.60 -15.23 -4.06
CA GLU A 203 16.26 -16.40 -4.65
C GLU A 203 15.37 -17.65 -4.66
N GLN A 204 14.71 -17.90 -3.54
CA GLN A 204 13.78 -19.01 -3.33
C GLN A 204 12.50 -18.98 -4.20
N PHE A 205 12.15 -17.84 -4.81
CA PHE A 205 10.89 -17.66 -5.54
C PHE A 205 11.09 -17.24 -6.99
N ARG A 206 12.22 -17.65 -7.58
CA ARG A 206 12.61 -17.29 -8.96
C ARG A 206 11.91 -18.07 -10.07
N ASP A 207 11.21 -19.17 -9.77
CA ASP A 207 10.35 -19.78 -10.77
C ASP A 207 9.16 -18.85 -11.05
N PRO A 208 8.94 -18.41 -12.30
CA PRO A 208 7.79 -17.55 -12.62
C PRO A 208 6.40 -18.18 -12.33
N ARG A 209 6.32 -19.46 -11.97
CA ARG A 209 5.12 -20.10 -11.39
C ARG A 209 4.78 -19.58 -9.99
N GLU A 210 5.76 -19.07 -9.24
CA GLU A 210 5.58 -18.49 -7.91
C GLU A 210 4.79 -17.16 -7.93
N LEU A 211 4.60 -16.58 -9.12
CA LEU A 211 3.81 -15.38 -9.38
C LEU A 211 2.31 -15.67 -9.57
N ARG A 212 1.90 -16.95 -9.53
CA ARG A 212 0.49 -17.31 -9.55
C ARG A 212 -0.16 -17.00 -8.21
N LEU A 213 -1.43 -16.60 -8.23
CA LEU A 213 -2.19 -16.22 -7.06
C LEU A 213 -2.16 -17.27 -5.94
N ASP A 214 -2.41 -18.54 -6.26
CA ASP A 214 -2.37 -19.64 -5.28
C ASP A 214 -1.00 -19.82 -4.64
N ARG A 215 0.07 -19.62 -5.41
CA ARG A 215 1.44 -19.72 -4.93
C ARG A 215 1.82 -18.52 -4.08
N MET A 216 1.47 -17.30 -4.49
CA MET A 216 1.68 -16.07 -3.73
C MET A 216 1.07 -16.16 -2.32
N LEU A 217 -0.16 -16.67 -2.20
CA LEU A 217 -0.83 -16.87 -0.90
C LEU A 217 -0.13 -17.93 -0.02
N LEU A 218 0.61 -18.86 -0.62
CA LEU A 218 1.31 -19.93 0.10
C LEU A 218 2.79 -19.62 0.38
N GLN A 219 3.37 -18.59 -0.25
CA GLN A 219 4.77 -18.19 -0.03
C GLN A 219 5.15 -18.01 1.45
N PRO A 220 4.30 -17.45 2.33
CA PRO A 220 4.63 -17.29 3.75
C PRO A 220 4.81 -18.61 4.50
N PHE A 221 4.28 -19.72 3.99
CA PHE A 221 4.33 -21.02 4.66
C PHE A 221 5.43 -21.93 4.10
N ARG A 222 6.15 -21.47 3.08
CA ARG A 222 7.25 -22.21 2.47
C ARG A 222 8.57 -21.78 3.10
N GLU A 223 9.43 -22.77 3.36
CA GLU A 223 10.75 -22.49 3.90
C GLU A 223 11.54 -21.59 2.95
N PRO A 224 12.45 -20.75 3.49
CA PRO A 224 13.48 -20.08 2.69
C PRO A 224 14.30 -21.08 1.87
#